data_AF-V4AET7-F1
#
_entry.id   AF-V4AET7-F1
#
_cell.length_a   1.000
_cell.length_b   1.000
_cell.length_c   1.000
_cell.angle_alpha   90.00
_cell.angle_beta   90.00
_cell.angle_gamma   90.00
#
_symmetry.space_group_name_H-M   'P 1'
#
loop_
_entity.id
_entity.type
_entity.pdbx_description
1 polymer ?
#
loop_
_entity_poly.entity_id
_entity_poly.type
_entity_poly.pdbx_seq_one_letter_code
_entity_poly.pdbx_strand_id
1 'polypeptide(L)' 'CQRLRPPRCHHCSLCNKCVLKRDHHCFFARACVGIHNQRHFMVFLFWTFAGTVYSTIHMIPYF' A
#
# COMPACT_ATOMS: atom_id res chain seq x y z
N CYS A 1 -4.44 -14.85 15.68
CA CYS A 1 -5.81 -14.36 15.97
C CYS A 1 -6.81 -15.46 16.37
N GLN A 2 -6.40 -16.64 16.88
CA GLN A 2 -7.31 -17.72 17.32
C GLN A 2 -8.47 -18.04 16.34
N ARG A 3 -8.19 -18.02 15.03
CA ARG A 3 -9.15 -18.27 13.96
C ARG A 3 -8.50 -19.09 12.86
N LEU A 4 -9.31 -19.89 12.17
CA LEU A 4 -8.87 -20.65 11.00
C LEU A 4 -8.32 -19.68 9.93
N ARG A 5 -7.15 -19.98 9.38
CA ARG A 5 -6.48 -19.13 8.39
C ARG A 5 -7.02 -19.48 6.99
N PRO A 6 -7.84 -18.61 6.35
CA PRO A 6 -8.26 -18.86 4.98
C PRO A 6 -7.04 -18.84 4.05
N PRO A 7 -7.11 -19.50 2.88
CA PRO A 7 -6.00 -19.55 1.94
C PRO A 7 -5.53 -18.14 1.56
N ARG A 8 -4.21 -17.93 1.52
CA ARG A 8 -3.55 -16.64 1.24
C ARG A 8 -3.77 -15.53 2.28
N CYS A 9 -4.34 -15.82 3.45
CA CYS A 9 -4.36 -14.88 4.56
C CYS A 9 -3.00 -14.86 5.26
N HIS A 10 -2.53 -13.74 5.79
CA HIS A 10 -1.32 -13.68 6.63
C HIS A 10 -1.54 -12.78 7.84
N HIS A 11 -1.00 -13.17 8.99
CA HIS A 11 -1.02 -12.34 10.19
C HIS A 11 0.02 -11.22 10.08
N CYS A 12 -0.37 -9.98 10.40
CA CYS A 12 0.55 -8.87 10.56
C CYS A 12 0.67 -8.54 12.05
N SER A 13 1.89 -8.64 12.59
CA SER A 13 2.20 -8.28 13.97
C SER A 13 2.01 -6.78 14.22
N LEU A 14 2.42 -5.93 13.27
CA LEU A 14 2.28 -4.46 13.37
C LEU A 14 0.82 -4.01 13.45
N CYS A 15 -0.07 -4.62 12.66
CA CYS A 15 -1.51 -4.33 12.73
C CYS A 15 -2.28 -5.23 13.72
N ASN A 16 -1.60 -6.17 14.37
CA ASN A 16 -2.15 -7.22 15.23
C ASN A 16 -3.42 -7.91 14.66
N LYS A 17 -3.47 -8.13 13.35
CA LYS A 17 -4.64 -8.71 12.66
C LYS A 17 -4.26 -9.59 11.48
N CYS A 18 -5.12 -10.55 11.17
CA CYS A 18 -5.02 -11.38 9.96
C CYS A 18 -5.60 -10.63 8.76
N VAL A 19 -4.83 -10.54 7.68
CA VAL A 19 -5.22 -9.82 6.45
C VAL A 19 -5.34 -10.83 5.31
N LEU A 20 -6.49 -10.83 4.63
CA LEU A 20 -6.77 -11.71 3.50
C LEU A 20 -6.03 -11.24 2.24
N LYS A 21 -5.38 -12.18 1.53
CA LYS A 21 -4.50 -11.91 0.39
C LYS A 21 -3.52 -10.79 0.74
N ARG A 22 -2.91 -10.87 1.93
CA ARG A 22 -1.98 -9.85 2.41
C ARG A 22 -0.81 -9.79 1.43
N ASP A 23 -0.57 -8.59 0.93
CA ASP A 23 0.65 -8.29 0.19
C ASP A 23 1.74 -7.91 1.19
N HIS A 24 1.68 -6.69 1.74
CA HIS A 24 2.65 -6.21 2.72
C HIS A 24 2.03 -5.24 3.75
N HIS A 25 2.77 -4.97 4.83
CA HIS A 25 2.47 -3.81 5.68
C HIS A 25 3.22 -2.61 5.12
N CYS A 26 2.49 -1.64 4.57
CA CYS A 26 3.11 -0.44 4.01
C CYS A 26 3.36 0.55 5.14
N PHE A 27 4.63 0.92 5.34
CA PHE A 27 5.02 1.92 6.32
C PHE A 27 4.45 3.30 5.99
N PHE A 28 4.48 3.70 4.71
CA PHE A 28 3.97 4.99 4.25
C PHE A 28 2.46 5.13 4.44
N ALA A 29 1.70 4.09 4.10
CA ALA A 29 0.25 4.08 4.29
C ALA A 29 -0.16 3.75 5.74
N ARG A 30 0.81 3.41 6.62
CA ARG A 30 0.60 2.92 7.99
C ARG A 30 -0.47 1.83 8.09
N ALA A 31 -0.56 0.99 7.07
CA ALA A 31 -1.63 0.02 6.91
C ALA A 31 -1.16 -1.21 6.13
N CYS A 32 -1.78 -2.36 6.38
CA CYS A 32 -1.61 -3.52 5.52
C CYS A 32 -2.33 -3.33 4.19
N VAL A 33 -1.61 -3.60 3.10
CA VAL A 33 -2.19 -3.76 1.77
C VAL A 33 -2.61 -5.23 1.61
N GLY A 34 -3.86 -5.43 1.24
CA GLY A 34 -4.47 -6.74 1.00
C GLY A 34 -5.68 -6.60 0.09
N ILE A 35 -6.50 -7.63 -0.01
CA ILE A 35 -7.56 -7.69 -1.04
C ILE A 35 -8.53 -6.49 -1.05
N HIS A 36 -8.82 -5.91 0.11
CA HIS A 36 -9.80 -4.82 0.24
C HIS A 36 -9.27 -3.45 -0.18
N ASN A 37 -7.96 -3.24 -0.14
CA ASN A 37 -7.35 -1.93 -0.45
C ASN A 37 -6.26 -2.00 -1.53
N GLN A 38 -5.96 -3.18 -2.07
CA GLN A 38 -4.96 -3.35 -3.13
C GLN A 38 -5.25 -2.44 -4.34
N ARG A 39 -6.50 -2.35 -4.79
CA ARG A 39 -6.89 -1.46 -5.91
C ARG A 39 -6.64 0.02 -5.58
N HIS A 40 -7.04 0.45 -4.39
CA HIS A 40 -6.84 1.84 -3.94
C HIS A 40 -5.35 2.17 -3.81
N PHE A 41 -4.55 1.23 -3.32
CA PHE A 41 -3.11 1.39 -3.23
C PHE A 41 -2.45 1.56 -4.61
N MET A 42 -2.89 0.81 -5.62
CA MET A 42 -2.39 0.98 -7.00
C MET A 42 -2.73 2.35 -7.58
N VAL A 43 -3.96 2.84 -7.35
CA VAL A 43 -4.37 4.20 -7.77
C VAL A 43 -3.53 5.26 -7.06
N PHE A 44 -3.28 5.10 -5.76
CA PHE A 44 -2.39 5.97 -4.99
C PHE A 44 -0.96 6.03 -5.56
N LEU A 45 -0.37 4.87 -5.90
CA LEU A 45 0.96 4.81 -6.51
C LEU A 45 1.01 5.54 -7.86
N PHE A 46 0.00 5.33 -8.70
CA PHE A 46 -0.07 5.99 -10.02
C PHE A 46 -0.10 7.52 -9.88
N TRP A 47 -0.98 8.06 -9.04
CA TRP A 47 -1.10 9.51 -8.86
C TRP A 47 0.11 10.12 -8.16
N THR A 48 0.72 9.40 -7.21
CA THR A 48 1.96 9.85 -6.57
C THR A 48 3.09 9.94 -7.60
N PHE A 49 3.24 8.93 -8.46
CA PHE A 49 4.22 8.95 -9.54
C PHE A 49 3.97 10.13 -10.49
N ALA A 50 2.73 10.27 -11.00
CA ALA A 50 2.37 11.37 -11.90
C ALA A 50 2.64 12.76 -11.28
N GLY A 51 2.29 12.94 -10.00
CA GLY A 51 2.54 14.18 -9.27
C GLY A 51 4.03 14.49 -9.11
N THR A 52 4.85 13.48 -8.78
CA THR A 52 6.31 13.67 -8.69
C THR A 52 6.94 13.99 -10.03
N VAL A 53 6.53 13.33 -11.12
CA VAL A 53 7.01 13.63 -12.48
C VAL A 53 6.65 15.06 -12.87
N TYR A 54 5.40 15.47 -12.66
CA TYR A 54 4.95 16.83 -12.93
C TYR A 54 5.75 17.88 -12.14
N SER A 55 5.96 17.64 -10.84
CA SER A 55 6.75 18.54 -9.99
C SER A 55 8.20 18.63 -10.45
N THR A 56 8.82 17.51 -10.82
CA THR A 56 10.20 17.51 -11.34
C THR A 56 10.28 18.29 -12.64
N ILE A 57 9.37 18.06 -13.60
CA ILE A 57 9.33 18.82 -14.86
C ILE A 57 9.20 20.33 -14.61
N HIS A 58 8.38 20.71 -13.64
CA HIS A 58 8.24 22.12 -13.25
C HIS A 58 9.46 22.69 -12.54
N MET A 59 10.26 21.87 -11.85
CA MET A 59 11.46 22.32 -11.15
C MET A 59 12.68 22.43 -12.08
N ILE A 60 12.73 21.69 -13.20
CA ILE A 60 13.86 21.72 -14.16
C ILE A 60 14.26 23.13 -14.62
N PRO A 61 13.33 24.07 -14.93
CA PRO A 61 13.71 25.42 -15.37
C PRO A 61 14.37 26.28 -14.29
N TYR A 62 14.30 25.87 -13.02
CA TYR A 62 14.89 26.60 -11.89
C TYR A 62 16.28 26.06 -11.49
N PHE A 63 16.76 25.02 -12.17
CA PHE A 63 18.12 24.48 -12.07
C PHE A 63 18.93 24.92 -13.29
#